data_AF-A0A502VW49-F1
#
_entry.id   AF-A0A502VW49-F1
#
_cell.length_a   1.000
_cell.length_b   1.000
_cell.length_c   1.000
_cell.angle_alpha   90.00
_cell.angle_beta   90.00
_cell.angle_gamma   90.00
#
_symmetry.space_group_name_H-M   'P 1'
#
loop_
_entity.id
_entity.type
_entity.pdbx_description
1 polymer ?
#
loop_
_entity_poly.entity_id
_entity_poly.type
_entity_poly.pdbx_seq_one_letter_code
_entity_poly.pdbx_strand_id
1 'polypeptide(L)'
;MSFSIVGDARPNSFEFETEALIKPSGFREYDARWWFGHPGSAQLPELNLNGVQALGMGLGTLIRRVGAGPDIVTGHDFRSYSLGIKLALVSGLMAAGARVRDIGLALSPMAYFAQFALDVPSVAMVTASHNENGWTGVKMGAARPLTFGPEEMSALKQIVLAGDFDLVGGGSYDFVRDFRATYLDDLTEDKRITRKLKVVAACGNGTAGAFAPQALQRIGCEVIPLDVELDHTFPRYNPNPEDMQML
;
A
#
# COMPACT_ATOMS: atom_id res chain seq x y z
N MET A 1 -7.88 -14.25 -18.91
CA MET A 1 -7.82 -12.94 -19.60
C MET A 1 -6.36 -12.62 -19.80
N SER A 2 -5.89 -12.35 -21.02
CA SER A 2 -4.52 -11.88 -21.23
C SER A 2 -4.58 -10.43 -21.69
N PHE A 3 -4.48 -9.50 -20.75
CA PHE A 3 -4.01 -8.15 -21.10
C PHE A 3 -2.55 -8.29 -21.54
N SER A 4 -2.14 -7.53 -22.56
CA SER A 4 -0.72 -7.43 -22.88
C SER A 4 -0.07 -6.49 -21.87
N ILE A 5 1.15 -6.82 -21.47
CA ILE A 5 1.96 -5.94 -20.61
C ILE A 5 2.62 -4.91 -21.51
N VAL A 6 2.32 -3.63 -21.29
CA VAL A 6 2.84 -2.52 -22.10
C VAL A 6 3.64 -1.55 -21.24
N GLY A 7 4.71 -1.01 -21.81
CA GLY A 7 5.59 -0.02 -21.17
C GLY A 7 5.18 1.43 -21.43
N ASP A 8 4.28 1.66 -22.38
CA ASP A 8 3.74 2.98 -22.71
C ASP A 8 2.29 2.83 -23.19
N ALA A 9 1.42 3.73 -22.75
CA ALA A 9 0.04 3.83 -23.17
C ALA A 9 -0.47 5.23 -22.78
N ARG A 10 -1.16 5.91 -23.70
CA ARG A 10 -1.63 7.28 -23.46
C ARG A 10 -2.98 7.29 -22.73
N PRO A 11 -3.18 8.12 -21.69
CA PRO A 11 -4.51 8.32 -21.10
C PRO A 11 -5.57 8.65 -22.15
N ASN A 12 -6.83 8.27 -21.88
CA ASN A 12 -7.97 8.46 -22.80
C ASN A 12 -7.78 7.80 -24.18
N SER A 13 -7.08 6.66 -24.22
CA SER A 13 -6.94 5.84 -25.42
C SER A 13 -7.49 4.43 -25.17
N PHE A 14 -7.85 3.75 -26.25
CA PHE A 14 -8.30 2.35 -26.18
C PHE A 14 -7.25 1.46 -25.50
N GLU A 15 -5.99 1.58 -25.91
CA GLU A 15 -4.87 0.82 -25.35
C GLU A 15 -4.71 1.02 -23.83
N PHE A 16 -4.87 2.23 -23.32
CA PHE A 16 -4.79 2.50 -21.89
C PHE A 16 -5.91 1.84 -21.08
N GLU A 17 -7.07 1.63 -21.70
CA GLU A 17 -8.22 0.96 -21.05
C GLU A 17 -8.17 -0.56 -21.21
N THR A 18 -7.50 -1.07 -22.25
CA THR A 18 -7.49 -2.51 -22.60
C THR A 18 -6.18 -3.23 -22.35
N GLU A 19 -5.08 -2.53 -22.11
CA GLU A 19 -3.78 -3.14 -21.82
C GLU A 19 -3.33 -2.88 -20.38
N ALA A 20 -2.37 -3.66 -19.90
CA ALA A 20 -1.76 -3.50 -18.58
C ALA A 20 -0.51 -2.61 -18.70
N LEU A 21 -0.68 -1.31 -18.53
CA LEU A 21 0.42 -0.35 -18.47
C LEU A 21 1.16 -0.52 -17.14
N ILE A 22 2.43 -0.93 -17.20
CA ILE A 22 3.31 -1.00 -16.04
C ILE A 22 4.77 -0.81 -16.46
N LYS A 23 5.36 0.33 -16.10
CA LYS A 23 6.75 0.61 -16.48
C LYS A 23 7.76 -0.21 -15.68
N PRO A 24 8.78 -0.80 -16.33
CA PRO A 24 9.85 -1.54 -15.64
C PRO A 24 10.64 -0.75 -14.59
N SER A 25 10.63 0.59 -14.69
CA SER A 25 11.35 1.51 -13.79
C SER A 25 10.72 1.63 -12.41
N GLY A 26 9.42 1.29 -12.26
CA GLY A 26 8.77 1.36 -10.96
C GLY A 26 9.02 0.16 -10.06
N PHE A 27 9.63 -0.92 -10.56
CA PHE A 27 10.18 -1.99 -9.73
C PHE A 27 11.56 -1.56 -9.19
N ARG A 28 11.57 -0.95 -8.00
CA ARG A 28 12.79 -0.42 -7.37
C ARG A 28 13.40 -1.49 -6.45
N GLU A 29 14.54 -1.19 -5.83
CA GLU A 29 15.30 -2.16 -5.03
C GLU A 29 14.55 -2.67 -3.79
N TYR A 30 13.72 -1.85 -3.15
CA TYR A 30 13.09 -2.16 -1.85
C TYR A 30 11.57 -1.98 -1.82
N ASP A 31 11.00 -1.42 -2.88
CA ASP A 31 9.57 -1.21 -3.06
C ASP A 31 9.20 -1.06 -4.53
N ALA A 32 7.91 -0.95 -4.81
CA ALA A 32 7.43 -0.60 -6.13
C ALA A 32 6.77 0.78 -6.11
N ARG A 33 7.12 1.67 -7.05
CA ARG A 33 6.60 3.04 -7.09
C ARG A 33 6.55 3.61 -8.50
N TRP A 34 5.37 4.10 -8.86
CA TRP A 34 5.05 4.63 -10.19
C TRP A 34 4.31 5.95 -10.09
N TRP A 35 4.48 6.79 -11.10
CA TRP A 35 3.56 7.89 -11.34
C TRP A 35 2.24 7.34 -11.89
N PHE A 36 1.17 7.37 -11.09
CA PHE A 36 -0.19 7.03 -11.51
C PHE A 36 -0.88 8.20 -12.22
N GLY A 37 -0.47 9.42 -11.89
CA GLY A 37 -1.07 10.64 -12.40
C GLY A 37 -2.25 11.14 -11.57
N HIS A 38 -2.67 12.37 -11.89
CA HIS A 38 -3.86 13.01 -11.37
C HIS A 38 -4.48 13.88 -12.46
N PRO A 39 -5.78 14.26 -12.34
CA PRO A 39 -6.40 15.18 -13.29
C PRO A 39 -5.56 16.44 -13.49
N GLY A 40 -5.31 16.79 -14.74
CA GLY A 40 -4.53 17.99 -15.12
C GLY A 40 -3.01 17.82 -15.11
N SER A 41 -2.46 16.63 -14.77
CA SER A 41 -1.02 16.40 -14.89
C SER A 41 -0.57 16.35 -16.36
N ALA A 42 0.53 17.03 -16.67
CA ALA A 42 1.21 16.93 -17.97
C ALA A 42 2.09 15.66 -18.09
N GLN A 43 2.43 15.03 -16.96
CA GLN A 43 3.24 13.82 -16.93
C GLN A 43 2.37 12.60 -17.23
N LEU A 44 2.76 11.83 -18.24
CA LEU A 44 2.08 10.58 -18.60
C LEU A 44 2.21 9.53 -17.47
N PRO A 45 1.14 8.78 -17.17
CA PRO A 45 1.20 7.71 -16.19
C PRO A 45 2.20 6.62 -16.58
N GLU A 46 2.71 5.95 -15.58
CA GLU A 46 3.61 4.81 -15.67
C GLU A 46 2.92 3.50 -15.26
N LEU A 47 1.67 3.63 -14.78
CA LEU A 47 0.85 2.55 -14.24
C LEU A 47 -0.63 2.87 -14.45
N ASN A 48 -1.43 1.89 -14.89
CA ASN A 48 -2.90 1.95 -14.86
C ASN A 48 -3.48 0.83 -13.97
N LEU A 49 -4.80 0.78 -13.81
CA LEU A 49 -5.43 -0.24 -12.95
C LEU A 49 -5.23 -1.67 -13.46
N ASN A 50 -5.20 -1.90 -14.78
CA ASN A 50 -4.87 -3.21 -15.37
C ASN A 50 -3.42 -3.61 -15.04
N GLY A 51 -2.48 -2.66 -15.04
CA GLY A 51 -1.10 -2.85 -14.61
C GLY A 51 -0.97 -3.19 -13.13
N VAL A 52 -1.78 -2.56 -12.28
CA VAL A 52 -1.87 -2.93 -10.84
C VAL A 52 -2.45 -4.34 -10.68
N GLN A 53 -3.43 -4.71 -11.49
CA GLN A 53 -3.96 -6.08 -11.49
C GLN A 53 -2.89 -7.08 -11.93
N ALA A 54 -2.12 -6.79 -12.97
CA ALA A 54 -0.98 -7.61 -13.40
C ALA A 54 0.09 -7.74 -12.30
N LEU A 55 0.38 -6.66 -11.57
CA LEU A 55 1.23 -6.69 -10.38
C LEU A 55 0.67 -7.64 -9.32
N GLY A 56 -0.64 -7.63 -9.07
CA GLY A 56 -1.31 -8.55 -8.15
C GLY A 56 -1.20 -10.02 -8.58
N MET A 57 -1.39 -10.29 -9.88
CA MET A 57 -1.21 -11.63 -10.46
C MET A 57 0.23 -12.12 -10.28
N GLY A 58 1.21 -11.25 -10.56
CA GLY A 58 2.62 -11.57 -10.41
C GLY A 58 3.02 -11.79 -8.96
N LEU A 59 2.53 -10.95 -8.03
CA LEU A 59 2.80 -11.10 -6.60
C LEU A 59 2.19 -12.40 -6.05
N GLY A 60 0.94 -12.70 -6.39
CA GLY A 60 0.28 -13.94 -5.97
C GLY A 60 0.99 -15.18 -6.52
N THR A 61 1.48 -15.10 -7.75
CA THR A 61 2.33 -16.14 -8.37
C THR A 61 3.65 -16.31 -7.59
N LEU A 62 4.34 -15.21 -7.30
CA LEU A 62 5.62 -15.22 -6.60
C LEU A 62 5.50 -15.85 -5.20
N ILE A 63 4.56 -15.38 -4.37
CA ILE A 63 4.42 -15.87 -2.98
C ILE A 63 4.09 -17.37 -2.95
N ARG A 64 3.36 -17.88 -3.94
CA ARG A 64 3.11 -19.32 -4.08
C ARG A 64 4.36 -20.09 -4.47
N ARG A 65 5.11 -19.60 -5.47
CA ARG A 65 6.36 -20.24 -5.94
C ARG A 65 7.41 -20.34 -4.84
N VAL A 66 7.49 -19.35 -3.94
CA VAL A 66 8.42 -19.37 -2.81
C VAL A 66 7.86 -20.05 -1.55
N GLY A 67 6.64 -20.61 -1.60
CA GLY A 67 6.02 -21.33 -0.49
C GLY A 67 5.51 -20.46 0.66
N ALA A 68 5.33 -19.15 0.44
CA ALA A 68 4.81 -18.19 1.42
C ALA A 68 3.31 -17.88 1.27
N GLY A 69 2.66 -18.42 0.24
CA GLY A 69 1.22 -18.34 0.03
C GLY A 69 0.43 -19.44 0.75
N PRO A 70 -0.92 -19.43 0.68
CA PRO A 70 -1.72 -18.55 -0.17
C PRO A 70 -2.14 -17.23 0.51
N ASP A 71 -1.91 -17.05 1.80
CA ASP A 71 -2.40 -15.88 2.53
C ASP A 71 -1.53 -14.64 2.32
N ILE A 72 -2.18 -13.48 2.19
CA ILE A 72 -1.50 -12.18 2.08
C ILE A 72 -2.33 -11.08 2.75
N VAL A 73 -1.68 -10.25 3.57
CA VAL A 73 -2.28 -9.03 4.10
C VAL A 73 -2.22 -7.92 3.06
N THR A 74 -3.27 -7.13 2.92
CA THR A 74 -3.23 -5.89 2.15
C THR A 74 -3.90 -4.73 2.88
N GLY A 75 -3.42 -3.52 2.63
CA GLY A 75 -3.99 -2.27 3.14
C GLY A 75 -3.62 -1.12 2.20
N HIS A 76 -4.12 0.07 2.50
CA HIS A 76 -3.80 1.26 1.69
C HIS A 76 -3.69 2.54 2.52
N ASP A 77 -2.98 3.53 1.99
CA ASP A 77 -2.92 4.88 2.55
C ASP A 77 -4.13 5.75 2.11
N PHE A 78 -4.13 7.03 2.53
CA PHE A 78 -5.23 7.97 2.32
C PHE A 78 -5.02 8.88 1.09
N ARG A 79 -4.96 8.30 -0.11
CA ARG A 79 -5.09 9.06 -1.36
C ARG A 79 -6.40 8.72 -2.04
N SER A 80 -6.92 9.65 -2.85
CA SER A 80 -8.22 9.48 -3.53
C SER A 80 -8.28 8.20 -4.38
N TYR A 81 -7.14 7.77 -4.92
CA TYR A 81 -7.02 6.58 -5.77
C TYR A 81 -6.53 5.32 -5.04
N SER A 82 -6.09 5.39 -3.79
CA SER A 82 -5.44 4.26 -3.09
C SER A 82 -6.37 3.08 -2.89
N LEU A 83 -7.66 3.33 -2.60
CA LEU A 83 -8.65 2.26 -2.50
C LEU A 83 -8.85 1.54 -3.84
N GLY A 84 -8.98 2.29 -4.95
CA GLY A 84 -9.15 1.72 -6.29
C GLY A 84 -7.94 0.89 -6.72
N ILE A 85 -6.73 1.39 -6.45
CA ILE A 85 -5.47 0.66 -6.70
C ILE A 85 -5.41 -0.63 -5.88
N LYS A 86 -5.70 -0.57 -4.58
CA LYS A 86 -5.74 -1.78 -3.74
C LYS A 86 -6.73 -2.81 -4.28
N LEU A 87 -7.93 -2.40 -4.68
CA LEU A 87 -8.93 -3.33 -5.21
C LEU A 87 -8.47 -3.98 -6.54
N ALA A 88 -7.79 -3.23 -7.40
CA ALA A 88 -7.17 -3.79 -8.61
C ALA A 88 -6.07 -4.81 -8.27
N LEU A 89 -5.22 -4.50 -7.29
CA LEU A 89 -4.18 -5.41 -6.79
C LEU A 89 -4.79 -6.71 -6.23
N VAL A 90 -5.83 -6.58 -5.40
CA VAL A 90 -6.59 -7.68 -4.81
C VAL A 90 -7.21 -8.57 -5.88
N SER A 91 -7.77 -7.99 -6.95
CA SER A 91 -8.30 -8.75 -8.07
C SER A 91 -7.23 -9.65 -8.71
N GLY A 92 -6.03 -9.11 -8.95
CA GLY A 92 -4.90 -9.89 -9.46
C GLY A 92 -4.42 -10.99 -8.50
N LEU A 93 -4.31 -10.66 -7.21
CA LEU A 93 -3.92 -11.60 -6.15
C LEU A 93 -4.88 -12.80 -6.09
N MET A 94 -6.19 -12.55 -6.09
CA MET A 94 -7.19 -13.61 -6.06
C MET A 94 -7.17 -14.48 -7.32
N ALA A 95 -6.89 -13.90 -8.50
CA ALA A 95 -6.74 -14.65 -9.74
C ALA A 95 -5.57 -15.65 -9.68
N ALA A 96 -4.49 -15.29 -8.98
CA ALA A 96 -3.35 -16.16 -8.69
C ALA A 96 -3.58 -17.12 -7.50
N GLY A 97 -4.78 -17.17 -6.94
CA GLY A 97 -5.16 -18.07 -5.85
C GLY A 97 -4.85 -17.58 -4.43
N ALA A 98 -4.50 -16.30 -4.26
CA ALA A 98 -4.21 -15.76 -2.93
C ALA A 98 -5.49 -15.60 -2.09
N ARG A 99 -5.36 -15.84 -0.79
CA ARG A 99 -6.36 -15.54 0.25
C ARG A 99 -6.02 -14.19 0.87
N VAL A 100 -6.68 -13.15 0.39
CA VAL A 100 -6.43 -11.77 0.77
C VAL A 100 -7.08 -11.45 2.13
N ARG A 101 -6.28 -10.95 3.06
CA ARG A 101 -6.71 -10.33 4.33
C ARG A 101 -6.61 -8.81 4.19
N ASP A 102 -7.71 -8.14 3.89
CA ASP A 102 -7.75 -6.68 3.72
C ASP A 102 -7.97 -5.98 5.07
N ILE A 103 -6.97 -5.21 5.51
CA ILE A 103 -7.01 -4.45 6.77
C ILE A 103 -7.47 -2.99 6.57
N GLY A 104 -7.89 -2.63 5.35
CA GLY A 104 -8.47 -1.33 5.03
C GLY A 104 -7.45 -0.18 4.98
N LEU A 105 -7.89 0.99 5.46
CA LEU A 105 -7.03 2.16 5.61
C LEU A 105 -6.00 1.89 6.71
N ALA A 106 -4.72 1.92 6.35
CA ALA A 106 -3.64 1.46 7.22
C ALA A 106 -2.41 2.35 7.16
N LEU A 107 -1.61 2.31 8.22
CA LEU A 107 -0.22 2.74 8.17
C LEU A 107 0.64 1.58 7.64
N SER A 108 1.76 1.87 6.97
CA SER A 108 2.74 0.81 6.65
C SER A 108 3.11 -0.06 7.87
N PRO A 109 3.46 0.48 9.06
CA PRO A 109 3.73 -0.35 10.24
C PRO A 109 2.54 -1.22 10.67
N MET A 110 1.30 -0.75 10.53
CA MET A 110 0.10 -1.56 10.82
C MET A 110 -0.02 -2.74 9.85
N ALA A 111 0.32 -2.56 8.56
CA ALA A 111 0.34 -3.65 7.58
C ALA A 111 1.39 -4.72 7.89
N TYR A 112 2.59 -4.32 8.33
CA TYR A 112 3.61 -5.28 8.78
C TYR A 112 3.24 -5.97 10.10
N PHE A 113 2.66 -5.23 11.06
CA PHE A 113 2.11 -5.80 12.29
C PHE A 113 1.03 -6.86 12.00
N ALA A 114 0.15 -6.59 11.04
CA ALA A 114 -0.92 -7.50 10.64
C ALA A 114 -0.42 -8.89 10.22
N GLN A 115 0.80 -8.99 9.69
CA GLN A 115 1.40 -10.28 9.39
C GLN A 115 1.47 -11.17 10.64
N PHE A 116 1.87 -10.60 11.79
CA PHE A 116 1.94 -11.33 13.05
C PHE A 116 0.56 -11.57 13.64
N ALA A 117 -0.26 -10.51 13.73
CA ALA A 117 -1.57 -10.57 14.37
C ALA A 117 -2.56 -11.53 13.69
N LEU A 118 -2.41 -11.72 12.37
CA LEU A 118 -3.29 -12.60 11.58
C LEU A 118 -2.64 -13.93 11.21
N ASP A 119 -1.41 -14.18 11.68
CA ASP A 119 -0.57 -15.29 11.22
C ASP A 119 -0.57 -15.43 9.69
N VAL A 120 -0.27 -14.31 8.99
CA VAL A 120 -0.02 -14.29 7.54
C VAL A 120 1.39 -13.81 7.19
N PRO A 121 2.22 -14.59 6.48
CA PRO A 121 3.63 -14.23 6.25
C PRO A 121 3.82 -13.19 5.16
N SER A 122 2.88 -13.04 4.23
CA SER A 122 2.98 -12.10 3.11
C SER A 122 2.21 -10.80 3.35
N VAL A 123 2.70 -9.69 2.79
CA VAL A 123 2.07 -8.36 2.90
C VAL A 123 2.18 -7.58 1.59
N ALA A 124 1.17 -6.78 1.27
CA ALA A 124 1.17 -5.80 0.18
C ALA A 124 0.43 -4.52 0.61
N MET A 125 1.18 -3.48 0.96
CA MET A 125 0.67 -2.19 1.39
C MET A 125 0.70 -1.18 0.25
N VAL A 126 -0.47 -0.72 -0.21
CA VAL A 126 -0.58 0.32 -1.24
C VAL A 126 -0.28 1.69 -0.64
N THR A 127 0.85 2.28 -1.02
CA THR A 127 1.26 3.61 -0.57
C THR A 127 2.43 4.13 -1.40
N ALA A 128 2.51 5.45 -1.53
CA ALA A 128 3.71 6.13 -2.04
C ALA A 128 4.55 6.80 -0.93
N SER A 129 4.35 6.41 0.33
CA SER A 129 5.00 7.03 1.49
C SER A 129 4.76 8.55 1.51
N HIS A 130 5.82 9.35 1.52
CA HIS A 130 5.76 10.82 1.54
C HIS A 130 5.73 11.45 0.14
N ASN A 131 5.64 10.69 -0.96
CA ASN A 131 5.60 11.30 -2.29
C ASN A 131 4.35 12.16 -2.50
N GLU A 132 4.43 13.13 -3.40
CA GLU A 132 3.31 13.99 -3.76
C GLU A 132 2.14 13.20 -4.37
N ASN A 133 0.96 13.83 -4.41
CA ASN A 133 -0.19 13.28 -5.13
C ASN A 133 0.13 13.03 -6.61
N GLY A 134 -0.41 11.95 -7.13
CA GLY A 134 -0.08 11.37 -8.44
C GLY A 134 0.92 10.22 -8.36
N TRP A 135 1.71 10.10 -7.29
CA TRP A 135 2.51 8.90 -7.04
C TRP A 135 1.68 7.81 -6.33
N THR A 136 1.93 6.56 -6.72
CA THR A 136 1.44 5.37 -6.02
C THR A 136 2.55 4.34 -5.91
N GLY A 137 2.35 3.32 -5.08
CA GLY A 137 3.30 2.25 -4.91
C GLY A 137 2.74 1.10 -4.10
N VAL A 138 3.54 0.04 -3.99
CA VAL A 138 3.23 -1.11 -3.14
C VAL A 138 4.50 -1.51 -2.41
N LYS A 139 4.43 -1.55 -1.07
CA LYS A 139 5.46 -2.19 -0.23
C LYS A 139 5.05 -3.64 -0.04
N MET A 140 5.94 -4.58 -0.36
CA MET A 140 5.61 -6.00 -0.47
C MET A 140 6.60 -6.86 0.30
N GLY A 141 6.14 -7.98 0.82
CA GLY A 141 6.96 -8.96 1.53
C GLY A 141 6.32 -10.34 1.52
N ALA A 142 7.15 -11.37 1.67
CA ALA A 142 6.72 -12.79 1.79
C ALA A 142 7.23 -13.46 3.08
N ALA A 143 7.84 -12.67 3.98
CA ALA A 143 8.30 -13.11 5.28
C ALA A 143 8.05 -11.99 6.30
N ARG A 144 7.82 -12.34 7.56
CA ARG A 144 7.59 -11.36 8.63
C ARG A 144 8.92 -10.88 9.22
N PRO A 145 9.12 -9.58 9.49
CA PRO A 145 8.42 -8.40 8.96
C PRO A 145 9.15 -7.81 7.74
N LEU A 146 9.69 -8.67 6.87
CA LEU A 146 10.65 -8.26 5.85
C LEU A 146 9.94 -7.74 4.60
N THR A 147 10.41 -6.59 4.11
CA THR A 147 10.11 -6.13 2.75
C THR A 147 10.98 -6.90 1.75
N PHE A 148 10.53 -7.00 0.51
CA PHE A 148 11.33 -7.52 -0.59
C PHE A 148 12.60 -6.70 -0.78
N GLY A 149 13.72 -7.42 -0.96
CA GLY A 149 14.98 -6.84 -1.38
C GLY A 149 15.16 -6.93 -2.90
N PRO A 150 16.37 -6.62 -3.39
CA PRO A 150 16.66 -6.58 -4.82
C PRO A 150 16.35 -7.89 -5.55
N GLU A 151 16.59 -9.04 -4.91
CA GLU A 151 16.35 -10.35 -5.51
C GLU A 151 14.85 -10.62 -5.71
N GLU A 152 14.03 -10.43 -4.67
CA GLU A 152 12.58 -10.65 -4.77
C GLU A 152 11.92 -9.62 -5.69
N MET A 153 12.35 -8.36 -5.65
CA MET A 153 11.86 -7.31 -6.55
C MET A 153 12.21 -7.61 -8.01
N SER A 154 13.41 -8.12 -8.28
CA SER A 154 13.81 -8.57 -9.62
C SER A 154 12.97 -9.76 -10.08
N ALA A 155 12.76 -10.77 -9.22
CA ALA A 155 11.92 -11.92 -9.54
C ALA A 155 10.48 -11.51 -9.85
N LEU A 156 9.88 -10.63 -9.03
CA LEU A 156 8.54 -10.09 -9.25
C LEU A 156 8.46 -9.34 -10.58
N LYS A 157 9.44 -8.48 -10.87
CA LYS A 157 9.53 -7.75 -12.13
C LYS A 157 9.54 -8.70 -13.33
N GLN A 158 10.34 -9.76 -13.29
CA GLN A 158 10.41 -10.72 -14.40
C GLN A 158 9.07 -11.42 -14.62
N ILE A 159 8.43 -11.89 -13.54
CA ILE A 159 7.11 -12.53 -13.60
C ILE A 159 6.09 -11.58 -14.26
N VAL A 160 6.01 -10.34 -13.78
CA VAL A 160 5.01 -9.38 -14.27
C VAL A 160 5.27 -8.98 -15.70
N LEU A 161 6.50 -8.64 -16.08
CA LEU A 161 6.81 -8.16 -17.42
C LEU A 161 6.75 -9.26 -18.48
N ALA A 162 7.01 -10.52 -18.11
CA ALA A 162 6.88 -11.66 -19.01
C ALA A 162 5.42 -12.17 -19.11
N GLY A 163 4.51 -11.70 -18.25
CA GLY A 163 3.18 -12.29 -18.12
C GLY A 163 3.20 -13.75 -17.65
N ASP A 164 4.24 -14.16 -16.93
CA ASP A 164 4.45 -15.53 -16.43
C ASP A 164 3.63 -15.78 -15.15
N PHE A 165 2.31 -15.66 -15.29
CA PHE A 165 1.37 -15.80 -14.19
C PHE A 165 0.91 -17.24 -14.01
N ASP A 166 0.87 -17.71 -12.76
CA ASP A 166 0.23 -18.96 -12.39
C ASP A 166 -1.16 -18.68 -11.80
N LEU A 167 -2.14 -18.53 -12.70
CA LEU A 167 -3.52 -18.14 -12.38
C LEU A 167 -4.39 -19.35 -12.01
N VAL A 168 -4.04 -20.01 -10.91
CA VAL A 168 -4.75 -21.19 -10.41
C VAL A 168 -6.21 -20.90 -10.01
N GLY A 169 -6.58 -19.63 -9.83
CA GLY A 169 -7.90 -19.22 -9.37
C GLY A 169 -8.18 -19.66 -7.93
N GLY A 170 -9.44 -19.57 -7.51
CA GLY A 170 -9.87 -20.02 -6.18
C GLY A 170 -9.36 -19.15 -5.01
N GLY A 171 -8.80 -17.97 -5.28
CA GLY A 171 -8.47 -17.00 -4.24
C GLY A 171 -9.72 -16.45 -3.55
N SER A 172 -9.54 -15.84 -2.39
CA SER A 172 -10.63 -15.31 -1.57
C SER A 172 -10.30 -13.93 -1.04
N TYR A 173 -11.33 -13.16 -0.71
CA TYR A 173 -11.22 -11.87 -0.06
C TYR A 173 -11.91 -11.92 1.30
N ASP A 174 -11.18 -11.54 2.35
CA ASP A 174 -11.74 -11.28 3.68
C ASP A 174 -11.33 -9.89 4.15
N PHE A 175 -12.33 -9.06 4.49
CA PHE A 175 -12.12 -7.74 5.07
C PHE A 175 -12.06 -7.85 6.59
N VAL A 176 -10.87 -7.64 7.15
CA VAL A 176 -10.62 -7.72 8.58
C VAL A 176 -11.12 -6.45 9.25
N ARG A 177 -12.36 -6.53 9.76
CA ARG A 177 -13.00 -5.43 10.47
C ARG A 177 -12.20 -5.00 11.69
N ASP A 178 -12.26 -3.70 11.97
CA ASP A 178 -11.70 -3.07 13.17
C ASP A 178 -10.20 -3.30 13.41
N PHE A 179 -9.43 -3.65 12.37
CA PHE A 179 -8.00 -3.93 12.51
C PHE A 179 -7.19 -2.73 13.02
N ARG A 180 -7.67 -1.49 12.78
CA ARG A 180 -7.12 -0.26 13.38
C ARG A 180 -7.17 -0.31 14.91
N ALA A 181 -8.26 -0.80 15.50
CA ALA A 181 -8.38 -0.92 16.95
C ALA A 181 -7.39 -1.97 17.48
N THR A 182 -7.32 -3.15 16.84
CA THR A 182 -6.33 -4.20 17.16
C THR A 182 -4.90 -3.66 17.17
N TYR A 183 -4.52 -2.90 16.13
CA TYR A 183 -3.20 -2.29 16.05
C TYR A 183 -2.96 -1.24 17.14
N LEU A 184 -3.94 -0.37 17.42
CA LEU A 184 -3.80 0.65 18.46
C LEU A 184 -3.77 0.04 19.86
N ASP A 185 -4.48 -1.06 20.10
CA ASP A 185 -4.49 -1.77 21.38
C ASP A 185 -3.09 -2.37 21.63
N ASP A 186 -2.56 -3.16 20.69
CA ASP A 186 -1.20 -3.72 20.76
C ASP A 186 -0.11 -2.64 20.90
N LEU A 187 -0.18 -1.60 20.05
CA LEU A 187 0.81 -0.52 20.04
C LEU A 187 0.85 0.24 21.37
N THR A 188 -0.23 0.24 22.15
CA THR A 188 -0.34 1.03 23.39
C THR A 188 -0.47 0.16 24.65
N GLU A 189 -0.46 -1.16 24.49
CA GLU A 189 -0.51 -2.13 25.58
C GLU A 189 0.68 -1.91 26.52
N ASP A 190 0.38 -1.82 27.82
CA ASP A 190 1.33 -1.56 28.91
C ASP A 190 2.22 -0.30 28.77
N LYS A 191 1.94 0.56 27.80
CA LYS A 191 2.64 1.84 27.60
C LYS A 191 1.86 2.95 28.29
N ARG A 192 2.49 3.54 29.31
CA ARG A 192 1.97 4.72 30.00
C ARG A 192 3.09 5.71 30.26
N ILE A 193 2.86 6.96 29.85
CA ILE A 193 3.70 8.08 30.22
C ILE A 193 3.15 8.64 31.53
N THR A 194 3.93 8.48 32.61
CA THR A 194 3.52 8.92 33.96
C THR A 194 3.70 10.42 34.18
N ARG A 195 4.60 11.06 33.44
CA ARG A 195 4.78 12.52 33.44
C ARG A 195 3.74 13.18 32.54
N LYS A 196 3.11 14.25 33.01
CA LYS A 196 2.22 15.08 32.17
C LYS A 196 3.01 15.64 30.99
N LEU A 197 2.71 15.14 29.80
CA LEU A 197 3.30 15.56 28.53
C LEU A 197 2.22 16.17 27.64
N LYS A 198 2.52 17.34 27.10
CA LYS A 198 1.73 18.01 26.07
C LYS A 198 2.45 17.85 24.73
N VAL A 199 1.82 17.22 23.75
CA VAL A 199 2.42 16.80 22.48
C VAL A 199 1.61 17.39 21.32
N VAL A 200 2.29 18.04 20.38
CA VAL A 200 1.70 18.42 19.09
C VAL A 200 1.75 17.19 18.17
N ALA A 201 0.59 16.78 17.65
CA ALA A 201 0.48 15.70 16.68
C ALA A 201 0.26 16.28 15.28
N ALA A 202 1.36 16.58 14.58
CA ALA A 202 1.36 17.06 13.20
C ALA A 202 1.21 15.89 12.22
N CYS A 203 0.10 15.84 11.47
CA CYS A 203 -0.20 14.70 10.59
C CYS A 203 -0.34 15.06 9.10
N GLY A 204 -0.27 16.34 8.74
CA GLY A 204 -0.25 16.82 7.35
C GLY A 204 -1.44 16.35 6.51
N ASN A 205 -2.61 16.15 7.13
CA ASN A 205 -3.83 15.61 6.54
C ASN A 205 -3.71 14.19 5.94
N GLY A 206 -2.57 13.52 6.18
CA GLY A 206 -2.29 12.17 5.71
C GLY A 206 -2.85 11.09 6.65
N THR A 207 -2.65 9.82 6.28
CA THR A 207 -3.19 8.66 6.99
C THR A 207 -2.91 8.68 8.50
N ALA A 208 -1.77 9.23 8.93
CA ALA A 208 -1.37 9.33 10.34
C ALA A 208 -2.41 10.06 11.22
N GLY A 209 -3.18 10.99 10.66
CA GLY A 209 -4.24 11.72 11.37
C GLY A 209 -5.29 10.81 12.00
N ALA A 210 -5.57 9.67 11.36
CA ALA A 210 -6.48 8.65 11.89
C ALA A 210 -5.86 7.78 13.00
N PHE A 211 -4.57 7.88 13.31
CA PHE A 211 -3.89 6.96 14.23
C PHE A 211 -3.15 7.67 15.36
N ALA A 212 -2.28 8.62 15.01
CA ALA A 212 -1.33 9.21 15.94
C ALA A 212 -1.98 9.93 17.14
N PRO A 213 -3.03 10.76 16.96
CA PRO A 213 -3.67 11.44 18.10
C PRO A 213 -4.24 10.44 19.11
N GLN A 214 -4.93 9.40 18.64
CA GLN A 214 -5.53 8.39 19.51
C GLN A 214 -4.46 7.53 20.20
N ALA A 215 -3.39 7.15 19.51
CA ALA A 215 -2.29 6.40 20.10
C ALA A 215 -1.61 7.20 21.23
N LEU A 216 -1.33 8.48 21.01
CA LEU A 216 -0.72 9.39 22.00
C LEU A 216 -1.63 9.62 23.21
N GLN A 217 -2.94 9.80 22.99
CA GLN A 217 -3.92 9.92 24.06
C GLN A 217 -4.00 8.66 24.91
N ARG A 218 -4.01 7.47 24.28
CA ARG A 218 -4.06 6.17 24.97
C ARG A 218 -2.89 5.98 25.94
N ILE A 219 -1.70 6.48 25.61
CA ILE A 219 -0.52 6.39 26.49
C ILE A 219 -0.43 7.52 27.53
N GLY A 220 -1.40 8.43 27.60
CA GLY A 220 -1.53 9.46 28.65
C GLY A 220 -1.05 10.86 28.29
N CYS A 221 -0.80 11.16 27.01
CA CYS A 221 -0.43 12.52 26.57
C CYS A 221 -1.66 13.44 26.43
N GLU A 222 -1.48 14.72 26.77
CA GLU A 222 -2.34 15.80 26.28
C GLU A 222 -1.94 16.09 24.82
N VAL A 223 -2.85 15.85 23.88
CA VAL A 223 -2.56 16.01 22.44
C VAL A 223 -3.13 17.33 21.92
N ILE A 224 -2.26 18.12 21.29
CA ILE A 224 -2.65 19.27 20.46
C ILE A 224 -2.70 18.78 19.00
N PRO A 225 -3.89 18.65 18.39
CA PRO A 225 -3.99 18.22 17.00
C PRO A 225 -3.47 19.31 16.05
N LEU A 226 -2.65 18.93 15.06
CA LEU A 226 -2.25 19.79 13.96
C LEU A 226 -2.43 19.03 12.63
N ASP A 227 -3.36 19.50 11.80
CA ASP A 227 -3.66 18.91 10.48
C ASP A 227 -3.93 17.40 10.54
N VAL A 228 -4.76 16.99 11.51
CA VAL A 228 -5.10 15.57 11.78
C VAL A 228 -6.33 15.09 11.03
N GLU A 229 -7.17 16.01 10.53
CA GLU A 229 -8.32 15.66 9.72
C GLU A 229 -7.84 15.15 8.36
N LEU A 230 -8.32 13.96 7.98
CA LEU A 230 -7.93 13.33 6.73
C LEU A 230 -8.44 14.16 5.55
N ASP A 231 -7.52 14.65 4.70
CA ASP A 231 -7.84 15.37 3.47
C ASP A 231 -6.80 15.01 2.40
N HIS A 232 -7.25 14.23 1.40
CA HIS A 232 -6.37 13.72 0.34
C HIS A 232 -5.93 14.80 -0.65
N THR A 233 -6.44 16.03 -0.54
CA THR A 233 -5.98 17.17 -1.33
C THR A 233 -4.69 17.78 -0.75
N PHE A 234 -4.34 17.45 0.50
CA PHE A 234 -3.18 17.97 1.22
C PHE A 234 -3.09 19.51 1.13
N PRO A 235 -4.09 20.23 1.70
CA PRO A 235 -4.36 21.63 1.37
C PRO A 235 -3.28 22.63 1.79
N ARG A 236 -2.37 22.24 2.69
CA ARG A 236 -1.29 23.11 3.20
C ARG A 236 0.07 22.75 2.63
N TYR A 237 0.40 21.47 2.70
CA TYR A 237 1.68 20.90 2.31
C TYR A 237 1.50 19.38 2.14
N ASN A 238 2.37 18.77 1.37
CA ASN A 238 2.42 17.32 1.25
C ASN A 238 2.85 16.69 2.61
N PRO A 239 2.25 15.56 3.06
CA PRO A 239 2.56 14.94 4.36
C PRO A 239 3.96 14.29 4.35
N ASN A 240 4.99 15.14 4.40
CA ASN A 240 6.39 14.76 4.45
C ASN A 240 7.02 15.32 5.73
N PRO A 241 7.34 14.47 6.72
CA PRO A 241 7.96 14.94 7.96
C PRO A 241 9.40 15.41 7.79
N GLU A 242 10.00 15.27 6.60
CA GLU A 242 11.31 15.84 6.27
C GLU A 242 11.21 17.30 5.77
N ASP A 243 9.99 17.78 5.48
CA ASP A 243 9.75 19.16 5.06
C ASP A 243 9.56 20.07 6.27
N MET A 244 10.40 21.10 6.37
CA MET A 244 10.32 22.11 7.43
C MET A 244 9.02 22.92 7.38
N GLN A 245 8.28 22.94 6.28
CA GLN A 245 6.95 23.59 6.25
C GLN A 245 5.90 22.82 7.06
N MET A 246 6.11 21.52 7.27
CA MET A 246 5.23 20.66 8.06
C MET A 246 5.54 20.72 9.57
N LEU A 247 6.77 21.08 9.96
CA LEU A 247 7.29 21.03 11.34
C LEU A 247 7.38 22.41 12.01
#